data_AF-A0A4Z0HQF6-F1
#
_entry.id   AF-A0A4Z0HQF6-F1
#
_cell.length_a   1.000
_cell.length_b   1.000
_cell.length_c   1.000
_cell.angle_alpha   90.00
_cell.angle_beta   90.00
_cell.angle_gamma   90.00
#
_symmetry.space_group_name_H-M   'P 1'
#
loop_
_entity.id
_entity.type
_entity.pdbx_description
1 polymer ?
#
loop_
_entity_poly.entity_id
_entity_poly.type
_entity_poly.pdbx_seq_one_letter_code
_entity_poly.pdbx_strand_id
1 'polypeptide(L)'
;MTTVSDADGTATGDLYFDRVEALSRATVRRRFDPYVDIDWDAPENALADDDPRWQLDPDSAPLAATEWYAQQPLQRRIDMGRWVTANTLKVTLQFEMMLIRGVVHYAGKMPNGSPVFQYLLHELIDECNHIQMFQEFVNRTGEDVPGMRRGSRFIGPILGFIGGYANMIHFIGVLCGEQPLHFQQTLQHRGAAHVPPLLNKITYIHLAEEARHISFADDLLAQRMQSVSRRKRAWYAILFPFFLRWLIGEMMGPPRTFARQFGVPRRVFKAAFWRSDQSRQMMAESAADVRRVAEDLGLRTVWSRWIWRMLGIDGRLPRYRGEPDRGSAITRVTGLRTAVAARLAAVAIMAGVALLVAPDGLKIIGCAAAGAGVWAAYHTFRERRGGVMGNQPFEWPRLFVWIVVCVAMIPAGGLIGLALVVFMILALAEFMPTL
;
A
#
# COMPACT_ATOMS: atom_id res chain seq x y z
N MET A 1 1.89 27.74 -35.03
CA MET A 1 0.97 28.26 -34.00
C MET A 1 -0.37 27.58 -34.26
N THR A 2 -0.52 26.35 -33.79
CA THR A 2 -1.73 25.55 -33.96
C THR A 2 -2.63 25.84 -32.77
N THR A 3 -3.78 26.42 -33.06
CA THR A 3 -4.87 26.68 -32.12
C THR A 3 -5.37 25.35 -31.56
N VAL A 4 -4.97 25.01 -30.33
CA VAL A 4 -5.67 24.03 -29.51
C VAL A 4 -7.06 24.61 -29.29
N SER A 5 -8.06 23.97 -29.88
CA SER A 5 -9.45 24.41 -29.89
C SER A 5 -10.03 24.37 -28.48
N ASP A 6 -10.58 25.49 -28.01
CA ASP A 6 -11.34 25.57 -26.75
C ASP A 6 -12.55 24.60 -26.74
N ALA A 7 -13.00 24.13 -27.91
CA ALA A 7 -14.13 23.20 -28.04
C ALA A 7 -13.84 21.80 -27.45
N ASP A 8 -12.59 21.31 -27.53
CA ASP A 8 -12.21 20.02 -26.93
C ASP A 8 -12.20 20.11 -25.39
N GLY A 9 -11.84 21.27 -24.85
CA GLY A 9 -11.87 21.54 -23.41
C GLY A 9 -13.29 21.57 -22.83
N THR A 10 -14.24 22.19 -23.54
CA THR A 10 -15.67 22.20 -23.17
C THR A 10 -16.30 20.81 -23.28
N ALA A 11 -16.08 20.07 -24.38
CA ALA A 11 -16.65 18.74 -24.54
C ALA A 11 -16.14 17.74 -23.49
N THR A 12 -14.86 17.83 -23.11
CA THR A 12 -14.28 16.97 -22.06
C THR A 12 -14.78 17.37 -20.67
N GLY A 13 -15.00 18.67 -20.42
CA GLY A 13 -15.59 19.18 -19.18
C GLY A 13 -17.05 18.74 -18.99
N ASP A 14 -17.85 18.81 -20.05
CA ASP A 14 -19.26 18.40 -20.03
C ASP A 14 -19.40 16.90 -19.77
N LEU A 15 -18.57 16.08 -20.44
CA LEU A 15 -18.52 14.63 -20.19
C LEU A 15 -18.10 14.27 -18.75
N TYR A 16 -17.23 15.06 -18.12
CA TYR A 16 -16.86 14.85 -16.71
C TYR A 16 -18.05 15.10 -15.78
N PHE A 17 -18.76 16.22 -15.96
CA PHE A 17 -19.92 16.52 -15.12
C PHE A 17 -21.06 15.52 -15.31
N ASP A 18 -21.31 15.07 -16.54
CA ASP A 18 -22.29 14.01 -16.83
C ASP A 18 -22.01 12.73 -16.05
N ARG A 19 -20.73 12.34 -15.93
CA ARG A 19 -20.31 11.17 -15.14
C ARG A 19 -20.56 11.39 -13.65
N VAL A 20 -20.18 12.57 -13.12
CA VAL A 20 -20.39 12.91 -11.70
C VAL A 20 -21.88 12.90 -11.34
N GLU A 21 -22.74 13.43 -12.21
CA GLU A 21 -24.18 13.36 -12.01
C GLU A 21 -24.71 11.93 -12.11
N ALA A 22 -24.19 11.13 -13.03
CA ALA A 22 -24.57 9.71 -13.13
C ALA A 22 -24.23 8.95 -11.86
N LEU A 23 -23.08 9.23 -11.24
CA LEU A 23 -22.70 8.67 -9.95
C LEU A 23 -23.66 9.13 -8.84
N SER A 24 -24.04 10.41 -8.80
CA SER A 24 -25.04 10.90 -7.83
C SER A 24 -26.39 10.20 -7.99
N ARG A 25 -26.88 10.04 -9.23
CA ARG A 25 -28.10 9.27 -9.52
C ARG A 25 -27.96 7.80 -9.11
N ALA A 26 -26.78 7.20 -9.29
CA ALA A 26 -26.51 5.83 -8.88
C ALA A 26 -26.56 5.67 -7.36
N THR A 27 -25.97 6.60 -6.60
CA THR A 27 -26.05 6.59 -5.13
C THR A 27 -27.49 6.69 -4.64
N VAL A 28 -28.31 7.58 -5.22
CA VAL A 28 -29.74 7.68 -4.83
C VAL A 28 -30.50 6.38 -5.06
N ARG A 29 -30.20 5.64 -6.15
CA ARG A 29 -30.86 4.36 -6.46
C ARG A 29 -30.38 3.20 -5.59
N ARG A 30 -29.11 3.23 -5.18
CA ARG A 30 -28.45 2.14 -4.44
C ARG A 30 -27.63 2.72 -3.29
N ARG A 31 -28.35 3.09 -2.24
CA ARG A 31 -27.84 3.53 -0.94
C ARG A 31 -28.16 2.47 0.11
N PHE A 32 -27.31 2.37 1.11
CA PHE A 32 -27.56 1.54 2.28
C PHE A 32 -27.53 2.39 3.56
N ASP A 33 -28.45 2.11 4.48
CA ASP A 33 -28.42 2.58 5.85
C ASP A 33 -28.08 1.40 6.76
N PRO A 34 -27.00 1.47 7.55
CA PRO A 34 -26.51 0.32 8.31
C PRO A 34 -27.50 -0.16 9.37
N TYR A 35 -28.42 0.67 9.85
CA TYR A 35 -29.41 0.29 10.88
C TYR A 35 -30.79 -0.06 10.30
N VAL A 36 -30.99 0.15 8.99
CA VAL A 36 -32.21 -0.28 8.29
C VAL A 36 -31.94 -1.55 7.48
N ASP A 37 -30.82 -1.61 6.76
CA ASP A 37 -30.54 -2.69 5.80
C ASP A 37 -29.84 -3.89 6.44
N ILE A 38 -29.30 -3.75 7.65
CA ILE A 38 -28.69 -4.83 8.42
C ILE A 38 -29.57 -5.17 9.62
N ASP A 39 -30.16 -6.37 9.60
CA ASP A 39 -30.76 -6.97 10.78
C ASP A 39 -29.64 -7.48 11.70
N TRP A 40 -29.12 -6.59 12.54
CA TRP A 40 -27.99 -6.88 13.42
C TRP A 40 -28.28 -7.98 14.45
N ASP A 41 -29.55 -8.16 14.81
CA ASP A 41 -29.99 -9.07 15.87
C ASP A 41 -30.51 -10.42 15.33
N ALA A 42 -30.51 -10.59 14.01
CA ALA A 42 -30.80 -11.87 13.37
C ALA A 42 -29.87 -12.98 13.93
N PRO A 43 -30.40 -14.17 14.29
CA PRO A 43 -29.59 -15.24 14.89
C PRO A 43 -28.37 -15.65 14.07
N GLU A 44 -28.46 -15.62 12.75
CA GLU A 44 -27.34 -15.93 11.83
C GLU A 44 -26.22 -14.89 11.84
N ASN A 45 -26.49 -13.67 12.31
CA ASN A 45 -25.53 -12.57 12.44
C ASN A 45 -24.85 -12.54 13.81
N ALA A 46 -25.19 -13.45 14.72
CA ALA A 46 -24.51 -13.60 16.00
C ALA A 46 -23.01 -13.92 15.80
N LEU A 47 -22.15 -13.15 16.48
CA LEU A 47 -20.70 -13.27 16.38
C LEU A 47 -20.16 -14.21 17.46
N ALA A 48 -20.49 -15.50 17.37
CA ALA A 48 -20.07 -16.51 18.34
C ALA A 48 -18.52 -16.61 18.45
N ASP A 49 -18.03 -16.78 19.67
CA ASP A 49 -16.60 -16.79 20.00
C ASP A 49 -15.88 -18.07 19.54
N ASP A 50 -16.63 -19.13 19.26
CA ASP A 50 -16.16 -20.44 18.81
C ASP A 50 -16.52 -20.74 17.35
N ASP A 51 -17.02 -19.75 16.60
CA ASP A 51 -17.39 -19.93 15.19
C ASP A 51 -16.13 -20.20 14.33
N PRO A 52 -16.01 -21.40 13.70
CA PRO A 52 -14.85 -21.76 12.91
C PRO A 52 -14.67 -20.90 11.65
N ARG A 53 -15.68 -20.14 11.22
CA ARG A 53 -15.62 -19.19 10.10
C ARG A 53 -14.73 -17.98 10.39
N TRP A 54 -14.33 -17.77 11.64
CA TRP A 54 -13.35 -16.74 11.98
C TRP A 54 -11.93 -17.08 11.55
N GLN A 55 -11.62 -18.34 11.25
CA GLN A 55 -10.27 -18.72 10.85
C GLN A 55 -9.80 -17.88 9.65
N LEU A 56 -8.55 -17.41 9.75
CA LEU A 56 -7.89 -16.69 8.67
C LEU A 56 -7.74 -17.58 7.43
N ASP A 57 -8.06 -17.01 6.26
CA ASP A 57 -7.92 -17.65 4.96
C ASP A 57 -6.53 -17.34 4.34
N PRO A 58 -5.79 -18.34 3.81
CA PRO A 58 -4.46 -18.12 3.22
C PRO A 58 -4.45 -17.22 1.98
N ASP A 59 -5.57 -17.09 1.26
CA ASP A 59 -5.70 -16.23 0.09
C ASP A 59 -5.91 -14.76 0.46
N SER A 60 -6.44 -14.46 1.66
CA SER A 60 -6.67 -13.07 2.11
C SER A 60 -5.82 -12.64 3.29
N ALA A 61 -5.25 -13.57 4.06
CA ALA A 61 -4.51 -13.32 5.29
C ALA A 61 -3.16 -14.06 5.29
N PRO A 62 -2.04 -13.39 4.99
CA PRO A 62 -0.73 -14.04 4.82
C PRO A 62 -0.21 -14.84 6.04
N LEU A 63 -0.71 -14.57 7.25
CA LEU A 63 -0.38 -15.35 8.43
C LEU A 63 -0.93 -16.79 8.34
N ALA A 64 -2.10 -16.98 7.71
CA ALA A 64 -2.75 -18.28 7.57
C ALA A 64 -1.93 -19.25 6.72
N ALA A 65 -1.12 -18.74 5.79
CA ALA A 65 -0.22 -19.54 4.96
C ALA A 65 1.06 -20.00 5.69
N THR A 66 1.23 -19.67 6.98
CA THR A 66 2.42 -20.08 7.73
C THR A 66 2.21 -21.39 8.48
N GLU A 67 3.24 -22.23 8.53
CA GLU A 67 3.24 -23.45 9.34
C GLU A 67 2.97 -23.14 10.83
N TRP A 68 3.51 -22.03 11.33
CA TRP A 68 3.27 -21.59 12.71
C TRP A 68 1.78 -21.41 13.01
N TYR A 69 1.02 -20.81 12.08
CA TYR A 69 -0.43 -20.66 12.23
C TYR A 69 -1.14 -22.01 12.17
N ALA A 70 -0.76 -22.88 11.23
CA ALA A 70 -1.34 -24.22 11.09
C ALA A 70 -1.18 -25.09 12.36
N GLN A 71 -0.10 -24.89 13.12
CA GLN A 71 0.16 -25.59 14.38
C GLN A 71 -0.63 -25.02 15.58
N GLN A 72 -1.34 -23.90 15.43
CA GLN A 72 -2.11 -23.33 16.53
C GLN A 72 -3.41 -24.11 16.78
N PRO A 73 -3.86 -24.24 18.05
CA PRO A 73 -5.18 -24.78 18.37
C PRO A 73 -6.29 -24.04 17.63
N LEU A 74 -7.39 -24.74 17.31
CA LEU A 74 -8.53 -24.14 16.59
C LEU A 74 -9.03 -22.86 17.25
N GLN A 75 -9.28 -22.88 18.56
CA GLN A 75 -9.74 -21.68 19.28
C GLN A 75 -8.78 -20.51 19.12
N ARG A 76 -7.47 -20.76 19.21
CA ARG A 76 -6.45 -19.72 19.06
C ARG A 76 -6.42 -19.13 17.65
N ARG A 77 -6.75 -19.93 16.62
CA ARG A 77 -6.90 -19.46 15.23
C ARG A 77 -8.16 -18.60 15.06
N ILE A 78 -9.25 -18.99 15.71
CA ILE A 78 -10.51 -18.22 15.78
C ILE A 78 -10.26 -16.87 16.47
N ASP A 79 -9.63 -16.86 17.65
CA ASP A 79 -9.32 -15.63 18.40
C ASP A 79 -8.42 -14.67 17.58
N MET A 80 -7.41 -15.20 16.88
CA MET A 80 -6.58 -14.40 15.98
C MET A 80 -7.39 -13.80 14.83
N GLY A 81 -8.31 -14.59 14.26
CA GLY A 81 -9.20 -14.17 13.19
C GLY A 81 -10.13 -13.04 13.59
N ARG A 82 -10.86 -13.22 14.71
CA ARG A 82 -11.72 -12.19 15.32
C ARG A 82 -10.97 -10.89 15.53
N TRP A 83 -9.80 -10.97 16.17
CA TRP A 83 -8.97 -9.81 16.47
C TRP A 83 -8.49 -9.10 15.20
N VAL A 84 -7.98 -9.86 14.22
CA VAL A 84 -7.46 -9.27 12.96
C VAL A 84 -8.59 -8.59 12.19
N THR A 85 -9.75 -9.24 12.06
CA THR A 85 -10.91 -8.66 11.39
C THR A 85 -11.38 -7.39 12.08
N ALA A 86 -11.57 -7.42 13.40
CA ALA A 86 -11.98 -6.24 14.17
C ALA A 86 -10.96 -5.10 14.01
N ASN A 87 -9.65 -5.39 14.06
CA ASN A 87 -8.63 -4.37 13.89
C ASN A 87 -8.60 -3.81 12.46
N THR A 88 -8.78 -4.65 11.44
CA THR A 88 -8.85 -4.19 10.04
C THR A 88 -10.04 -3.25 9.85
N LEU A 89 -11.24 -3.59 10.32
CA LEU A 89 -12.40 -2.71 10.25
C LEU A 89 -12.20 -1.42 11.06
N LYS A 90 -11.51 -1.49 12.20
CA LYS A 90 -11.14 -0.30 12.98
C LYS A 90 -10.14 0.60 12.24
N VAL A 91 -9.21 0.02 11.48
CA VAL A 91 -8.30 0.79 10.59
C VAL A 91 -9.11 1.46 9.48
N THR A 92 -10.05 0.74 8.85
CA THR A 92 -10.92 1.24 7.79
C THR A 92 -11.75 2.43 8.25
N LEU A 93 -12.49 2.32 9.36
CA LEU A 93 -13.29 3.46 9.85
C LEU A 93 -12.42 4.66 10.25
N GLN A 94 -11.20 4.43 10.75
CA GLN A 94 -10.25 5.52 11.03
C GLN A 94 -9.74 6.19 9.75
N PHE A 95 -9.63 5.42 8.66
CA PHE A 95 -9.30 5.93 7.33
C PHE A 95 -10.43 6.79 6.77
N GLU A 96 -11.67 6.35 6.83
CA GLU A 96 -12.86 7.12 6.39
C GLU A 96 -12.99 8.44 7.16
N MET A 97 -12.74 8.43 8.47
CA MET A 97 -12.67 9.66 9.24
C MET A 97 -11.62 10.66 8.71
N MET A 98 -10.52 10.19 8.11
CA MET A 98 -9.54 11.07 7.46
C MET A 98 -10.03 11.57 6.10
N LEU A 99 -10.74 10.72 5.35
CA LEU A 99 -11.36 11.08 4.06
C LEU A 99 -12.38 12.19 4.25
N ILE A 100 -13.35 11.97 5.15
CA ILE A 100 -14.41 12.93 5.49
C ILE A 100 -13.83 14.32 5.80
N ARG A 101 -12.73 14.39 6.59
CA ARG A 101 -12.10 15.67 6.96
C ARG A 101 -11.62 16.48 5.75
N GLY A 102 -11.07 15.83 4.72
CA GLY A 102 -10.63 16.52 3.52
C GLY A 102 -11.79 16.80 2.56
N VAL A 103 -12.69 15.83 2.39
CA VAL A 103 -13.85 15.94 1.50
C VAL A 103 -14.79 17.06 1.94
N VAL A 104 -15.13 17.16 3.24
CA VAL A 104 -16.05 18.21 3.74
C VAL A 104 -15.50 19.61 3.49
N HIS A 105 -14.20 19.80 3.67
CA HIS A 105 -13.54 21.08 3.42
C HIS A 105 -13.44 21.39 1.92
N TYR A 106 -13.27 20.37 1.09
CA TYR A 106 -13.31 20.54 -0.36
C TYR A 106 -14.70 20.90 -0.86
N ALA A 107 -15.74 20.22 -0.37
CA ALA A 107 -17.13 20.48 -0.70
C ALA A 107 -17.53 21.93 -0.37
N GLY A 108 -17.12 22.45 0.79
CA GLY A 108 -17.38 23.83 1.20
C GLY A 108 -16.82 24.93 0.26
N LYS A 109 -15.96 24.58 -0.70
CA LYS A 109 -15.40 25.51 -1.70
C LYS A 109 -16.12 25.45 -3.06
N MET A 110 -17.09 24.56 -3.22
CA MET A 110 -17.79 24.40 -4.50
C MET A 110 -18.86 25.50 -4.68
N PRO A 111 -19.07 25.99 -5.91
CA PRO A 111 -20.11 26.96 -6.19
C PRO A 111 -21.51 26.34 -6.12
N ASN A 112 -22.53 27.18 -5.98
CA ASN A 112 -23.92 26.77 -6.08
C ASN A 112 -24.20 26.05 -7.41
N GLY A 113 -24.97 24.97 -7.35
CA GLY A 113 -25.32 24.16 -8.52
C GLY A 113 -24.21 23.21 -9.00
N SER A 114 -23.09 23.08 -8.28
CA SER A 114 -22.02 22.16 -8.66
C SER A 114 -22.44 20.68 -8.55
N PRO A 115 -22.37 19.88 -9.63
CA PRO A 115 -22.58 18.43 -9.55
C PRO A 115 -21.56 17.74 -8.64
N VAL A 116 -20.34 18.27 -8.59
CA VAL A 116 -19.26 17.80 -7.72
C VAL A 116 -19.64 17.98 -6.25
N PHE A 117 -20.20 19.14 -5.87
CA PHE A 117 -20.70 19.33 -4.51
C PHE A 117 -21.72 18.26 -4.14
N GLN A 118 -22.74 18.07 -4.99
CA GLN A 118 -23.80 17.10 -4.74
C GLN A 118 -23.24 15.70 -4.54
N TYR A 119 -22.32 15.26 -5.41
CA TYR A 119 -21.71 13.95 -5.29
C TYR A 119 -20.85 13.80 -4.02
N LEU A 120 -20.02 14.80 -3.69
CA LEU A 120 -19.22 14.76 -2.46
C LEU A 120 -20.09 14.63 -1.21
N LEU A 121 -21.28 15.25 -1.18
CA LEU A 121 -22.20 15.11 -0.06
C LEU A 121 -22.85 13.73 -0.01
N HIS A 122 -23.10 13.10 -1.15
CA HIS A 122 -23.50 11.68 -1.21
C HIS A 122 -22.40 10.77 -0.65
N GLU A 123 -21.16 10.96 -1.10
CA GLU A 123 -19.99 10.22 -0.58
C GLU A 123 -19.85 10.40 0.93
N LEU A 124 -19.96 11.64 1.45
CA LEU A 124 -19.92 11.88 2.89
C LEU A 124 -21.02 11.15 3.68
N ILE A 125 -22.20 10.94 3.10
CA ILE A 125 -23.29 10.19 3.75
C ILE A 125 -22.95 8.70 3.78
N ASP A 126 -22.55 8.13 2.63
CA ASP A 126 -22.14 6.73 2.52
C ASP A 126 -20.98 6.45 3.52
N GLU A 127 -20.01 7.34 3.61
CA GLU A 127 -18.85 7.20 4.52
C GLU A 127 -19.21 7.34 6.01
N CYS A 128 -20.18 8.20 6.35
CA CYS A 128 -20.72 8.22 7.71
C CYS A 128 -21.43 6.91 8.05
N ASN A 129 -22.09 6.29 7.08
CA ASN A 129 -22.75 5.00 7.24
C ASN A 129 -21.73 3.86 7.38
N HIS A 130 -20.65 3.88 6.60
CA HIS A 130 -19.53 2.94 6.73
C HIS A 130 -18.91 2.98 8.14
N ILE A 131 -18.59 4.18 8.65
CA ILE A 131 -18.01 4.34 10.00
C ILE A 131 -18.93 3.76 11.07
N GLN A 132 -20.23 4.04 10.99
CA GLN A 132 -21.21 3.51 11.94
C GLN A 132 -21.30 1.99 11.86
N MET A 133 -21.39 1.44 10.64
CA MET A 133 -21.44 0.00 10.37
C MET A 133 -20.21 -0.72 10.94
N PHE A 134 -19.01 -0.22 10.65
CA PHE A 134 -17.77 -0.82 11.13
C PHE A 134 -17.60 -0.67 12.63
N GLN A 135 -17.99 0.47 13.20
CA GLN A 135 -17.93 0.66 14.65
C GLN A 135 -18.89 -0.28 15.37
N GLU A 136 -20.11 -0.47 14.87
CA GLU A 136 -21.08 -1.39 15.46
C GLU A 136 -20.60 -2.84 15.39
N PHE A 137 -20.04 -3.26 14.26
CA PHE A 137 -19.42 -4.58 14.16
C PHE A 137 -18.29 -4.77 15.17
N VAL A 138 -17.37 -3.80 15.30
CA VAL A 138 -16.28 -3.85 16.28
C VAL A 138 -16.80 -3.87 17.72
N ASN A 139 -17.90 -3.18 18.02
CA ASN A 139 -18.53 -3.24 19.34
C ASN A 139 -19.04 -4.66 19.63
N ARG A 140 -19.72 -5.27 18.64
CA ARG A 140 -20.31 -6.62 18.78
C ARG A 140 -19.29 -7.74 18.88
N THR A 141 -18.08 -7.58 18.34
CA THR A 141 -17.01 -8.58 18.54
C THR A 141 -16.44 -8.54 19.97
N GLY A 142 -16.60 -7.44 20.69
CA GLY A 142 -16.01 -7.24 22.03
C GLY A 142 -14.48 -7.12 22.03
N GLU A 143 -13.84 -7.04 20.86
CA GLU A 143 -12.39 -7.02 20.74
C GLU A 143 -11.81 -5.62 21.01
N ASP A 144 -10.87 -5.51 21.97
CA ASP A 144 -10.11 -4.27 22.20
C ASP A 144 -8.96 -4.15 21.21
N VAL A 145 -9.26 -3.53 20.05
CA VAL A 145 -8.32 -3.34 18.95
C VAL A 145 -7.87 -1.88 18.82
N PRO A 146 -6.57 -1.60 18.64
CA PRO A 146 -6.07 -0.23 18.55
C PRO A 146 -6.39 0.45 17.21
N GLY A 147 -6.72 -0.31 16.17
CA GLY A 147 -6.83 0.17 14.79
C GLY A 147 -5.46 0.48 14.20
N MET A 148 -5.34 1.67 13.60
CA MET A 148 -4.12 2.18 12.98
C MET A 148 -2.93 2.17 13.95
N ARG A 149 -1.72 2.04 13.39
CA ARG A 149 -0.48 2.13 14.15
C ARG A 149 -0.38 3.48 14.85
N ARG A 150 0.33 3.50 15.99
CA ARG A 150 0.44 4.69 16.87
C ARG A 150 0.82 5.97 16.11
N GLY A 151 1.79 5.92 15.20
CA GLY A 151 2.19 7.08 14.40
C GLY A 151 1.08 7.55 13.46
N SER A 152 0.40 6.62 12.79
CA SER A 152 -0.69 6.89 11.86
C SER A 152 -1.92 7.45 12.56
N ARG A 153 -2.24 7.02 13.79
CA ARG A 153 -3.32 7.63 14.61
C ARG A 153 -3.05 9.09 14.95
N PHE A 154 -1.78 9.49 15.06
CA PHE A 154 -1.40 10.87 15.35
C PHE A 154 -1.32 11.71 14.08
N ILE A 155 -0.63 11.22 13.04
CA ILE A 155 -0.38 11.94 11.80
C ILE A 155 -1.63 11.97 10.91
N GLY A 156 -2.44 10.92 10.95
CA GLY A 156 -3.60 10.73 10.09
C GLY A 156 -4.61 11.89 10.13
N PRO A 157 -5.13 12.29 11.30
CA PRO A 157 -6.03 13.44 11.42
C PRO A 157 -5.45 14.74 10.85
N ILE A 158 -4.14 14.96 11.02
CA ILE A 158 -3.42 16.12 10.48
C ILE A 158 -3.38 16.06 8.95
N LEU A 159 -3.08 14.89 8.38
CA LEU A 159 -3.10 14.69 6.93
C LEU A 159 -4.50 14.87 6.33
N GLY A 160 -5.55 14.39 7.01
CA GLY A 160 -6.94 14.63 6.59
C GLY A 160 -7.27 16.11 6.53
N PHE A 161 -6.88 16.87 7.57
CA PHE A 161 -7.07 18.33 7.61
C PHE A 161 -6.28 19.06 6.49
N ILE A 162 -4.99 18.76 6.34
CA ILE A 162 -4.16 19.34 5.25
C ILE A 162 -4.73 18.96 3.87
N GLY A 163 -5.28 17.74 3.76
CA GLY A 163 -5.90 17.22 2.55
C GLY A 163 -7.00 18.13 1.98
N GLY A 164 -7.83 18.74 2.83
CA GLY A 164 -8.86 19.69 2.38
C GLY A 164 -8.28 20.93 1.67
N TYR A 165 -7.05 21.34 1.99
CA TYR A 165 -6.37 22.41 1.27
C TYR A 165 -5.63 21.89 0.03
N ALA A 166 -5.17 20.65 0.08
CA ALA A 166 -4.39 20.00 -0.97
C ALA A 166 -5.18 18.87 -1.66
N ASN A 167 -6.35 19.19 -2.25
CA ASN A 167 -7.30 18.20 -2.79
C ASN A 167 -6.66 17.15 -3.71
N MET A 168 -5.68 17.53 -4.55
CA MET A 168 -4.97 16.55 -5.39
C MET A 168 -4.26 15.47 -4.56
N ILE A 169 -3.58 15.87 -3.47
CA ILE A 169 -2.92 14.94 -2.55
C ILE A 169 -3.96 14.13 -1.78
N HIS A 170 -5.07 14.76 -1.40
CA HIS A 170 -6.16 14.11 -0.70
C HIS A 170 -6.76 12.96 -1.52
N PHE A 171 -7.18 13.22 -2.77
CA PHE A 171 -7.77 12.18 -3.62
C PHE A 171 -6.75 11.13 -4.10
N ILE A 172 -5.45 11.47 -4.17
CA ILE A 172 -4.39 10.43 -4.29
C ILE A 172 -4.40 9.53 -3.05
N GLY A 173 -4.50 10.11 -1.85
CA GLY A 173 -4.60 9.39 -0.59
C GLY A 173 -5.85 8.51 -0.49
N VAL A 174 -7.01 9.02 -0.93
CA VAL A 174 -8.28 8.29 -1.07
C VAL A 174 -8.06 7.00 -1.86
N LEU A 175 -7.58 7.11 -3.11
CA LEU A 175 -7.31 5.93 -3.94
C LEU A 175 -6.27 4.98 -3.34
N CYS A 176 -5.26 5.52 -2.66
CA CYS A 176 -4.22 4.72 -2.00
C CYS A 176 -4.75 3.90 -0.82
N GLY A 177 -5.89 4.26 -0.23
CA GLY A 177 -6.54 3.48 0.83
C GLY A 177 -7.71 2.65 0.33
N GLU A 178 -8.61 3.23 -0.44
CA GLU A 178 -9.83 2.57 -0.92
C GLU A 178 -9.53 1.37 -1.82
N GLN A 179 -8.63 1.49 -2.80
CA GLN A 179 -8.40 0.40 -3.75
C GLN A 179 -7.72 -0.84 -3.13
N PRO A 180 -6.67 -0.70 -2.28
CA PRO A 180 -6.14 -1.86 -1.56
C PRO A 180 -7.15 -2.51 -0.62
N LEU A 181 -7.99 -1.71 0.04
CA LEU A 181 -9.08 -2.22 0.86
C LEU A 181 -10.11 -2.98 0.03
N HIS A 182 -10.51 -2.41 -1.10
CA HIS A 182 -11.42 -3.01 -2.07
C HIS A 182 -10.89 -4.35 -2.56
N PHE A 183 -9.59 -4.45 -2.84
CA PHE A 183 -8.92 -5.71 -3.16
C PHE A 183 -9.05 -6.74 -2.01
N GLN A 184 -8.70 -6.36 -0.79
CA GLN A 184 -8.77 -7.24 0.38
C GLN A 184 -10.20 -7.74 0.65
N GLN A 185 -11.18 -6.83 0.61
CA GLN A 185 -12.59 -7.14 0.80
C GLN A 185 -13.16 -7.99 -0.34
N THR A 186 -12.70 -7.79 -1.58
CA THR A 186 -13.08 -8.64 -2.72
C THR A 186 -12.62 -10.08 -2.52
N LEU A 187 -11.39 -10.28 -2.02
CA LEU A 187 -10.90 -11.62 -1.69
C LEU A 187 -11.74 -12.27 -0.59
N GLN A 188 -12.04 -11.54 0.48
CA GLN A 188 -12.89 -12.02 1.57
C GLN A 188 -14.31 -12.38 1.08
N HIS A 189 -14.91 -11.54 0.24
CA HIS A 189 -16.26 -11.76 -0.29
C HIS A 189 -16.33 -12.94 -1.26
N ARG A 190 -15.26 -13.23 -2.03
CA ARG A 190 -15.20 -14.45 -2.84
C ARG A 190 -15.22 -15.72 -1.98
N GLY A 191 -14.66 -15.65 -0.78
CA GLY A 191 -14.73 -16.69 0.25
C GLY A 191 -15.99 -16.65 1.12
N ALA A 192 -17.09 -16.02 0.67
CA ALA A 192 -18.31 -15.76 1.46
C ALA A 192 -18.83 -16.96 2.27
N ALA A 193 -18.69 -18.19 1.77
CA ALA A 193 -19.13 -19.41 2.45
C ALA A 193 -18.34 -19.72 3.74
N HIS A 194 -17.16 -19.15 3.90
CA HIS A 194 -16.22 -19.43 5.00
C HIS A 194 -16.04 -18.25 5.95
N VAL A 195 -16.87 -17.21 5.85
CA VAL A 195 -16.82 -16.02 6.70
C VAL A 195 -18.13 -15.85 7.47
N PRO A 196 -18.12 -15.17 8.64
CA PRO A 196 -19.35 -14.86 9.37
C PRO A 196 -20.35 -14.09 8.49
N PRO A 197 -21.66 -14.42 8.50
CA PRO A 197 -22.66 -13.83 7.60
C PRO A 197 -22.74 -12.32 7.72
N LEU A 198 -22.70 -11.80 8.96
CA LEU A 198 -22.69 -10.37 9.23
C LEU A 198 -21.48 -9.68 8.58
N LEU A 199 -20.29 -10.26 8.73
CA LEU A 199 -19.06 -9.73 8.10
C LEU A 199 -19.19 -9.70 6.57
N ASN A 200 -19.73 -10.76 5.97
CA ASN A 200 -19.94 -10.82 4.54
C ASN A 200 -20.94 -9.77 4.05
N LYS A 201 -22.04 -9.55 4.79
CA LYS A 201 -23.06 -8.54 4.47
C LYS A 201 -22.49 -7.12 4.53
N ILE A 202 -21.76 -6.80 5.59
CA ILE A 202 -21.04 -5.53 5.75
C ILE A 202 -20.05 -5.31 4.59
N THR A 203 -19.28 -6.34 4.26
CA THR A 203 -18.29 -6.28 3.16
C THR A 203 -18.97 -6.05 1.81
N TYR A 204 -20.11 -6.70 1.57
CA TYR A 204 -20.89 -6.53 0.35
C TYR A 204 -21.42 -5.09 0.19
N ILE A 205 -21.99 -4.53 1.26
CA ILE A 205 -22.51 -3.16 1.28
C ILE A 205 -21.37 -2.20 0.95
N HIS A 206 -20.28 -2.27 1.70
CA HIS A 206 -19.11 -1.41 1.51
C HIS A 206 -18.54 -1.50 0.09
N LEU A 207 -18.30 -2.71 -0.45
CA LEU A 207 -17.80 -2.89 -1.82
C LEU A 207 -18.72 -2.26 -2.89
N ALA A 208 -20.04 -2.31 -2.68
CA ALA A 208 -21.01 -1.76 -3.63
C ALA A 208 -21.01 -0.22 -3.66
N GLU A 209 -20.76 0.43 -2.53
CA GLU A 209 -20.72 1.88 -2.39
C GLU A 209 -19.34 2.43 -2.81
N GLU A 210 -18.26 1.84 -2.32
CA GLU A 210 -16.87 2.19 -2.65
C GLU A 210 -16.56 2.15 -4.15
N ALA A 211 -17.20 1.26 -4.90
CA ALA A 211 -17.03 1.21 -6.36
C ALA A 211 -17.37 2.56 -7.03
N ARG A 212 -18.29 3.33 -6.46
CA ARG A 212 -18.66 4.67 -6.93
C ARG A 212 -17.63 5.71 -6.48
N HIS A 213 -17.24 5.70 -5.21
CA HIS A 213 -16.24 6.63 -4.63
C HIS A 213 -14.91 6.55 -5.38
N ILE A 214 -14.40 5.34 -5.60
CA ILE A 214 -13.20 5.09 -6.40
C ILE A 214 -13.36 5.62 -7.84
N SER A 215 -14.54 5.47 -8.45
CA SER A 215 -14.79 5.96 -9.82
C SER A 215 -14.76 7.48 -9.88
N PHE A 216 -15.39 8.16 -8.92
CA PHE A 216 -15.34 9.61 -8.81
C PHE A 216 -13.91 10.11 -8.60
N ALA A 217 -13.16 9.49 -7.69
CA ALA A 217 -11.78 9.88 -7.42
C ALA A 217 -10.87 9.72 -8.65
N ASP A 218 -11.03 8.62 -9.42
CA ASP A 218 -10.32 8.38 -10.69
C ASP A 218 -10.63 9.50 -11.71
N ASP A 219 -11.91 9.78 -11.97
CA ASP A 219 -12.35 10.82 -12.90
C ASP A 219 -11.90 12.23 -12.46
N LEU A 220 -12.03 12.56 -11.17
CA LEU A 220 -11.62 13.85 -10.61
C LEU A 220 -10.12 14.08 -10.75
N LEU A 221 -9.30 13.06 -10.45
CA LEU A 221 -7.85 13.14 -10.59
C LEU A 221 -7.46 13.25 -12.06
N ALA A 222 -8.07 12.46 -12.95
CA ALA A 222 -7.82 12.54 -14.39
C ALA A 222 -8.12 13.93 -14.94
N GLN A 223 -9.27 14.51 -14.58
CA GLN A 223 -9.66 15.85 -14.99
C GLN A 223 -8.68 16.91 -14.44
N ARG A 224 -8.38 16.87 -13.14
CA ARG A 224 -7.49 17.88 -12.52
C ARG A 224 -6.05 17.75 -12.98
N MET A 225 -5.57 16.54 -13.31
CA MET A 225 -4.18 16.31 -13.73
C MET A 225 -3.83 17.01 -15.05
N GLN A 226 -4.82 17.28 -15.91
CA GLN A 226 -4.63 17.98 -17.18
C GLN A 226 -4.04 19.38 -17.01
N SER A 227 -4.38 20.07 -15.92
CA SER A 227 -3.91 21.45 -15.65
C SER A 227 -2.73 21.52 -14.67
N VAL A 228 -2.13 20.39 -14.29
CA VAL A 228 -1.04 20.35 -13.29
C VAL A 228 0.30 20.70 -13.94
N SER A 229 1.05 21.61 -13.32
CA SER A 229 2.40 21.96 -13.77
C SER A 229 3.38 20.78 -13.61
N ARG A 230 4.38 20.70 -14.50
CA ARG A 230 5.40 19.63 -14.50
C ARG A 230 6.07 19.42 -13.14
N ARG A 231 6.34 20.50 -12.39
CA ARG A 231 6.93 20.44 -11.05
C ARG A 231 6.01 19.75 -10.03
N LYS A 232 4.73 20.12 -10.01
CA LYS A 232 3.73 19.48 -9.14
C LYS A 232 3.52 18.02 -9.52
N ARG A 233 3.48 17.72 -10.83
CA ARG A 233 3.37 16.36 -11.35
C ARG A 233 4.55 15.48 -10.92
N ALA A 234 5.78 15.99 -10.98
CA ALA A 234 6.96 15.29 -10.48
C ALA A 234 6.88 15.04 -8.96
N TRP A 235 6.39 16.02 -8.19
CA TRP A 235 6.12 15.85 -6.77
C TRP A 235 5.10 14.76 -6.48
N TYR A 236 3.99 14.72 -7.22
CA TYR A 236 2.98 13.66 -7.09
C TYR A 236 3.54 12.29 -7.47
N ALA A 237 4.35 12.20 -8.53
CA ALA A 237 5.00 10.96 -8.94
C ALA A 237 5.93 10.36 -7.87
N ILE A 238 6.52 11.20 -7.02
CA ILE A 238 7.32 10.77 -5.87
C ILE A 238 6.41 10.38 -4.71
N LEU A 239 5.45 11.23 -4.36
CA LEU A 239 4.62 11.12 -3.16
C LEU A 239 3.66 9.91 -3.21
N PHE A 240 3.08 9.65 -4.36
CA PHE A 240 2.06 8.61 -4.58
C PHE A 240 2.51 7.22 -4.10
N PRO A 241 3.64 6.64 -4.58
CA PRO A 241 4.05 5.31 -4.15
C PRO A 241 4.35 5.22 -2.64
N PHE A 242 4.77 6.30 -1.98
CA PHE A 242 4.96 6.30 -0.52
C PHE A 242 3.63 6.26 0.23
N PHE A 243 2.62 7.04 -0.20
CA PHE A 243 1.28 6.97 0.38
C PHE A 243 0.69 5.58 0.22
N LEU A 244 0.75 5.03 -0.99
CA LEU A 244 0.24 3.69 -1.27
C LEU A 244 0.91 2.64 -0.37
N ARG A 245 2.25 2.65 -0.30
CA ARG A 245 2.98 1.68 0.51
C ARG A 245 2.67 1.80 2.00
N TRP A 246 2.46 3.03 2.48
CA TRP A 246 2.11 3.29 3.88
C TRP A 246 0.70 2.77 4.20
N LEU A 247 -0.31 3.12 3.39
CA LEU A 247 -1.71 2.73 3.61
C LEU A 247 -1.94 1.22 3.46
N ILE A 248 -1.35 0.57 2.43
CA ILE A 248 -1.32 -0.90 2.34
C ILE A 248 -0.73 -1.50 3.63
N GLY A 249 0.33 -0.86 4.14
CA GLY A 249 1.00 -1.29 5.35
C GLY A 249 0.14 -1.23 6.61
N GLU A 250 -0.79 -0.26 6.70
CA GLU A 250 -1.76 -0.13 7.81
C GLU A 250 -2.88 -1.17 7.71
N MET A 251 -3.38 -1.44 6.49
CA MET A 251 -4.52 -2.32 6.26
C MET A 251 -4.16 -3.81 6.33
N MET A 252 -3.09 -4.22 5.65
CA MET A 252 -2.73 -5.63 5.52
C MET A 252 -1.90 -6.17 6.68
N GLY A 253 -1.16 -5.31 7.37
CA GLY A 253 -0.16 -5.71 8.36
C GLY A 253 -0.58 -5.31 9.77
N PRO A 254 -1.11 -6.23 10.59
CA PRO A 254 -1.62 -5.89 11.92
C PRO A 254 -0.53 -5.24 12.79
N PRO A 255 -0.90 -4.37 13.74
CA PRO A 255 0.07 -3.68 14.58
C PRO A 255 0.85 -4.65 15.47
N ARG A 256 2.02 -4.23 15.97
CA ARG A 256 2.86 -5.07 16.84
C ARG A 256 2.18 -5.52 18.14
N THR A 257 1.07 -4.90 18.52
CA THR A 257 0.22 -5.34 19.64
C THR A 257 -0.33 -6.73 19.38
N PHE A 258 -0.84 -7.01 18.17
CA PHE A 258 -1.29 -8.34 17.74
C PHE A 258 -0.21 -9.41 17.96
N ALA A 259 0.98 -9.15 17.43
CA ALA A 259 2.09 -10.10 17.53
C ALA A 259 2.50 -10.36 18.99
N ARG A 260 2.36 -9.36 19.87
CA ARG A 260 2.63 -9.53 21.31
C ARG A 260 1.52 -10.33 22.01
N GLN A 261 0.26 -9.99 21.74
CA GLN A 261 -0.91 -10.63 22.34
C GLN A 261 -0.97 -12.13 22.01
N PHE A 262 -0.75 -12.49 20.74
CA PHE A 262 -0.80 -13.87 20.28
C PHE A 262 0.55 -14.59 20.26
N GLY A 263 1.61 -13.93 20.75
CA GLY A 263 2.96 -14.53 20.81
C GLY A 263 3.53 -14.89 19.44
N VAL A 264 3.15 -14.18 18.37
CA VAL A 264 3.63 -14.44 17.01
C VAL A 264 5.13 -14.15 16.95
N PRO A 265 6.00 -15.15 16.64
CA PRO A 265 7.43 -14.92 16.57
C PRO A 265 7.77 -13.86 15.52
N ARG A 266 8.72 -12.97 15.82
CA ARG A 266 9.11 -11.88 14.90
C ARG A 266 9.48 -12.38 13.50
N ARG A 267 10.11 -13.57 13.42
CA ARG A 267 10.48 -14.22 12.15
C ARG A 267 9.23 -14.59 11.33
N VAL A 268 8.23 -15.18 11.97
CA VAL A 268 6.96 -15.59 11.37
C VAL A 268 6.20 -14.36 10.90
N PHE A 269 6.08 -13.35 11.76
CA PHE A 269 5.40 -12.10 11.42
C PHE A 269 6.04 -11.42 10.20
N LYS A 270 7.38 -11.36 10.14
CA LYS A 270 8.09 -10.76 8.99
C LYS A 270 7.95 -11.61 7.73
N ALA A 271 8.03 -12.93 7.85
CA ALA A 271 7.83 -13.84 6.74
C ALA A 271 6.41 -13.69 6.16
N ALA A 272 5.39 -13.79 7.01
CA ALA A 272 3.98 -13.69 6.66
C ALA A 272 3.66 -12.39 5.93
N PHE A 273 4.03 -11.23 6.47
CA PHE A 273 3.53 -9.96 5.95
C PHE A 273 4.47 -9.23 4.98
N TRP A 274 5.78 -9.54 4.95
CA TRP A 274 6.75 -8.69 4.25
C TRP A 274 7.85 -9.39 3.47
N ARG A 275 8.16 -10.66 3.75
CA ARG A 275 9.39 -11.31 3.23
C ARG A 275 9.16 -12.55 2.38
N SER A 276 8.08 -13.29 2.58
CA SER A 276 7.77 -14.45 1.74
C SER A 276 7.40 -14.01 0.32
N ASP A 277 7.58 -14.89 -0.66
CA ASP A 277 7.19 -14.60 -2.05
C ASP A 277 5.69 -14.33 -2.16
N GLN A 278 4.87 -15.06 -1.40
CA GLN A 278 3.43 -14.82 -1.30
C GLN A 278 3.12 -13.42 -0.74
N SER A 279 3.81 -12.99 0.33
CA SER A 279 3.60 -11.66 0.91
C SER A 279 3.98 -10.53 -0.05
N ARG A 280 5.05 -10.73 -0.84
CA ARG A 280 5.50 -9.78 -1.87
C ARG A 280 4.53 -9.75 -3.05
N GLN A 281 3.99 -10.90 -3.43
CA GLN A 281 2.96 -11.00 -4.47
C GLN A 281 1.69 -10.27 -4.01
N MET A 282 1.19 -10.54 -2.81
CA MET A 282 0.01 -9.87 -2.25
C MET A 282 0.21 -8.35 -2.14
N MET A 283 1.41 -7.90 -1.77
CA MET A 283 1.78 -6.47 -1.77
C MET A 283 1.71 -5.83 -3.17
N ALA A 284 2.17 -6.54 -4.19
CA ALA A 284 2.11 -6.07 -5.57
C ALA A 284 0.68 -6.11 -6.14
N GLU A 285 -0.10 -7.13 -5.80
CA GLU A 285 -1.47 -7.31 -6.28
C GLU A 285 -2.44 -6.32 -5.63
N SER A 286 -2.34 -6.09 -4.32
CA SER A 286 -3.11 -5.03 -3.63
C SER A 286 -2.83 -3.62 -4.16
N ALA A 287 -1.64 -3.41 -4.76
CA ALA A 287 -1.27 -2.15 -5.40
C ALA A 287 -1.70 -2.06 -6.88
N ALA A 288 -2.25 -3.12 -7.49
CA ALA A 288 -2.40 -3.23 -8.95
C ALA A 288 -3.31 -2.18 -9.57
N ASP A 289 -4.48 -1.92 -8.98
CA ASP A 289 -5.42 -0.92 -9.51
C ASP A 289 -4.88 0.50 -9.34
N VAL A 290 -4.25 0.78 -8.19
CA VAL A 290 -3.68 2.10 -7.90
C VAL A 290 -2.49 2.38 -8.83
N ARG A 291 -1.71 1.34 -9.11
CA ARG A 291 -0.62 1.35 -10.08
C ARG A 291 -1.14 1.69 -11.48
N ARG A 292 -2.28 1.11 -11.91
CA ARG A 292 -2.92 1.46 -13.19
C ARG A 292 -3.29 2.94 -13.21
N VAL A 293 -3.98 3.44 -12.17
CA VAL A 293 -4.35 4.86 -12.09
C VAL A 293 -3.11 5.76 -12.15
N ALA A 294 -2.03 5.42 -11.43
CA ALA A 294 -0.79 6.18 -11.50
C ALA A 294 -0.11 6.14 -12.88
N GLU A 295 -0.29 5.07 -13.66
CA GLU A 295 0.15 4.98 -15.05
C GLU A 295 -0.72 5.87 -15.97
N ASP A 296 -2.05 5.82 -15.82
CA ASP A 296 -3.01 6.58 -16.62
C ASP A 296 -2.88 8.09 -16.37
N LEU A 297 -2.64 8.50 -15.12
CA LEU A 297 -2.29 9.88 -14.76
C LEU A 297 -0.87 10.27 -15.22
N GLY A 298 -0.10 9.32 -15.75
CA GLY A 298 1.30 9.42 -16.15
C GLY A 298 2.22 9.92 -15.04
N LEU A 299 1.95 9.46 -13.82
CA LEU A 299 2.78 9.63 -12.63
C LEU A 299 3.80 8.49 -12.49
N ARG A 300 3.62 7.37 -13.21
CA ARG A 300 4.60 6.27 -13.33
C ARG A 300 5.63 6.49 -14.45
N THR A 301 6.38 7.59 -14.36
CA THR A 301 7.55 7.86 -15.22
C THR A 301 8.66 6.82 -15.06
N VAL A 302 9.61 6.77 -16.01
CA VAL A 302 10.78 5.86 -15.98
C VAL A 302 11.51 5.87 -14.63
N TRP A 303 11.70 7.05 -14.04
CA TRP A 303 12.38 7.20 -12.75
C TRP A 303 11.50 6.84 -11.57
N SER A 304 10.24 7.30 -11.56
CA SER A 304 9.33 7.02 -10.45
C SER A 304 9.12 5.51 -10.27
N ARG A 305 9.08 4.72 -11.36
CA ARG A 305 8.97 3.25 -11.33
C ARG A 305 10.04 2.59 -10.45
N TRP A 306 11.22 3.19 -10.32
CA TRP A 306 12.24 2.71 -9.38
C TRP A 306 11.77 2.77 -7.92
N ILE A 307 11.05 3.83 -7.52
CA ILE A 307 10.46 3.97 -6.19
C ILE A 307 9.42 2.87 -5.96
N TRP A 308 8.56 2.60 -6.96
CA TRP A 308 7.57 1.51 -6.88
C TRP A 308 8.24 0.15 -6.65
N ARG A 309 9.35 -0.13 -7.37
CA ARG A 309 10.12 -1.38 -7.21
C ARG A 309 10.77 -1.49 -5.84
N MET A 310 11.40 -0.40 -5.39
CA MET A 310 12.07 -0.33 -4.10
C MET A 310 11.08 -0.54 -2.94
N LEU A 311 9.85 -0.03 -3.07
CA LEU A 311 8.80 -0.21 -2.08
C LEU A 311 8.09 -1.57 -2.16
N GLY A 312 8.43 -2.41 -3.15
CA GLY A 312 7.83 -3.74 -3.34
C GLY A 312 6.38 -3.70 -3.83
N ILE A 313 5.97 -2.57 -4.42
CA ILE A 313 4.63 -2.34 -4.96
C ILE A 313 4.67 -2.23 -6.49
N ASP A 314 5.79 -2.55 -7.16
CA ASP A 314 5.83 -2.71 -8.62
C ASP A 314 5.29 -4.09 -9.06
N GLY A 315 4.96 -4.30 -10.34
CA GLY A 315 4.21 -5.48 -10.79
C GLY A 315 3.37 -5.25 -12.04
N ARG A 316 2.49 -6.22 -12.34
CA ARG A 316 1.60 -6.22 -13.51
C ARG A 316 0.67 -5.00 -13.49
N LEU A 317 0.45 -4.42 -14.66
CA LEU A 317 -0.60 -3.42 -14.87
C LEU A 317 -1.90 -4.13 -15.28
N PRO A 318 -2.99 -4.00 -14.51
CA PRO A 318 -4.28 -4.55 -14.90
C PRO A 318 -4.89 -3.75 -16.05
N ARG A 319 -5.65 -4.43 -16.91
CA ARG A 319 -6.37 -3.87 -18.06
C ARG A 319 -7.61 -3.07 -17.67
N TYR A 320 -8.26 -3.49 -16.58
CA TYR A 320 -9.42 -2.86 -15.99
C TYR A 320 -9.40 -3.08 -14.47
N ARG A 321 -10.17 -2.26 -13.74
CA ARG A 321 -10.24 -2.32 -12.28
C ARG A 321 -10.68 -3.71 -11.79
N GLY A 322 -9.96 -4.27 -10.82
CA GLY A 322 -10.30 -5.57 -10.23
C GLY A 322 -9.97 -6.77 -11.12
N GLU A 323 -9.20 -6.61 -12.20
CA GLU A 323 -8.79 -7.72 -13.06
C GLU A 323 -7.96 -8.75 -12.25
N PRO A 324 -8.43 -10.00 -12.07
CA PRO A 324 -7.68 -11.02 -11.35
C PRO A 324 -6.34 -11.32 -12.03
N ASP A 325 -5.28 -11.52 -11.23
CA ASP A 325 -4.02 -12.01 -11.78
C ASP A 325 -4.15 -13.51 -12.10
N ARG A 326 -4.12 -13.83 -13.41
CA ARG A 326 -4.11 -15.21 -13.92
C ARG A 326 -2.72 -15.62 -14.44
N GLY A 327 -1.68 -14.82 -14.17
CA GLY A 327 -0.32 -15.06 -14.61
C GLY A 327 0.31 -16.29 -13.95
N SER A 328 0.91 -17.17 -14.75
CA SER A 328 1.58 -18.37 -14.24
C SER A 328 2.91 -18.04 -13.55
N ALA A 329 3.43 -18.98 -12.75
CA ALA A 329 4.74 -18.86 -12.11
C ALA A 329 5.92 -18.65 -13.09
N ILE A 330 5.75 -18.99 -14.37
CA ILE A 330 6.81 -18.97 -15.39
C ILE A 330 7.21 -17.54 -15.78
N THR A 331 6.27 -16.59 -15.81
CA THR A 331 6.55 -15.17 -16.10
C THR A 331 7.44 -14.52 -15.01
N ARG A 332 7.50 -15.12 -13.80
CA ARG A 332 8.29 -14.61 -12.65
C ARG A 332 9.79 -14.88 -12.79
N VAL A 333 10.20 -15.98 -13.42
CA VAL A 333 11.62 -16.29 -13.67
C VAL A 333 12.24 -15.26 -14.63
N THR A 334 11.46 -14.78 -15.61
CA THR A 334 11.85 -13.72 -16.54
C THR A 334 11.99 -12.36 -15.85
N GLY A 335 11.15 -12.08 -14.84
CA GLY A 335 11.24 -10.90 -13.97
C GLY A 335 12.52 -10.86 -13.11
N LEU A 336 12.92 -12.00 -12.56
CA LEU A 336 14.19 -12.14 -11.82
C LEU A 336 15.41 -11.89 -12.73
N ARG A 337 15.42 -12.46 -13.95
CA ARG A 337 16.50 -12.25 -14.92
C ARG A 337 16.61 -10.80 -15.38
N THR A 338 15.48 -10.12 -15.59
CA THR A 338 15.46 -8.69 -15.97
C THR A 338 15.87 -7.78 -14.82
N ALA A 339 15.51 -8.10 -13.57
CA ALA A 339 15.98 -7.37 -12.40
C ALA A 339 17.50 -7.51 -12.21
N VAL A 340 18.03 -8.73 -12.36
CA VAL A 340 19.48 -9.00 -12.32
C VAL A 340 20.22 -8.23 -13.42
N ALA A 341 19.72 -8.28 -14.66
CA ALA A 341 20.32 -7.53 -15.78
C ALA A 341 20.30 -6.02 -15.57
N ALA A 342 19.19 -5.46 -15.07
CA ALA A 342 19.08 -4.02 -14.77
C ALA A 342 20.05 -3.57 -13.66
N ARG A 343 20.31 -4.44 -12.68
CA ARG A 343 21.25 -4.16 -11.58
C ARG A 343 22.70 -4.28 -12.03
N LEU A 344 23.05 -5.28 -12.86
CA LEU A 344 24.36 -5.35 -13.51
C LEU A 344 24.62 -4.11 -14.37
N ALA A 345 23.61 -3.65 -15.11
CA ALA A 345 23.69 -2.41 -15.87
C ALA A 345 23.92 -1.20 -14.97
N ALA A 346 23.23 -1.09 -13.82
CA ALA A 346 23.45 -0.02 -12.85
C ALA A 346 24.89 -0.03 -12.29
N VAL A 347 25.43 -1.19 -11.93
CA VAL A 347 26.84 -1.32 -11.49
C VAL A 347 27.79 -0.88 -12.60
N ALA A 348 27.57 -1.32 -13.85
CA ALA A 348 28.39 -0.94 -14.99
C ALA A 348 28.34 0.57 -15.28
N ILE A 349 27.16 1.19 -15.21
CA ILE A 349 26.98 2.63 -15.37
C ILE A 349 27.72 3.40 -14.28
N MET A 350 27.58 2.98 -13.01
CA MET A 350 28.23 3.66 -11.89
C MET A 350 29.75 3.49 -11.91
N ALA A 351 30.25 2.34 -12.34
CA ALA A 351 31.67 2.13 -12.60
C ALA A 351 32.17 3.03 -13.74
N GLY A 352 31.39 3.15 -14.83
CA GLY A 352 31.69 4.08 -15.92
C GLY A 352 31.74 5.53 -15.47
N VAL A 353 30.76 5.98 -14.68
CA VAL A 353 30.73 7.34 -14.09
C VAL A 353 31.93 7.57 -13.17
N ALA A 354 32.28 6.59 -12.33
CA ALA A 354 33.45 6.68 -11.46
C ALA A 354 34.75 6.85 -12.28
N LEU A 355 34.93 6.10 -13.37
CA LEU A 355 36.10 6.22 -14.24
C LEU A 355 36.16 7.55 -15.01
N LEU A 356 35.00 8.10 -15.38
CA LEU A 356 34.92 9.32 -16.20
C LEU A 356 35.00 10.61 -15.40
N VAL A 357 34.40 10.64 -14.20
CA VAL A 357 34.13 11.89 -13.46
C VAL A 357 35.02 12.03 -12.23
N ALA A 358 35.61 10.94 -11.73
CA ALA A 358 36.50 10.98 -10.58
C ALA A 358 37.95 10.69 -10.97
N PRO A 359 38.92 11.53 -10.57
CA PRO A 359 40.34 11.31 -10.85
C PRO A 359 40.88 10.00 -10.23
N ASP A 360 40.20 9.47 -9.21
CA ASP A 360 40.50 8.21 -8.54
C ASP A 360 39.50 7.08 -8.86
N GLY A 361 38.85 7.11 -10.03
CA GLY A 361 37.77 6.18 -10.42
C GLY A 361 38.06 4.69 -10.21
N LEU A 362 39.28 4.24 -10.53
CA LEU A 362 39.71 2.86 -10.29
C LEU A 362 39.77 2.49 -8.80
N LYS A 363 40.21 3.41 -7.95
CA LYS A 363 40.24 3.21 -6.49
C LYS A 363 38.83 3.15 -5.93
N ILE A 364 37.93 4.00 -6.43
CA ILE A 364 36.50 4.02 -6.07
C ILE A 364 35.84 2.67 -6.37
N ILE A 365 36.07 2.11 -7.56
CA ILE A 365 35.54 0.78 -7.95
C ILE A 365 36.14 -0.31 -7.05
N GLY A 366 37.47 -0.30 -6.84
CA GLY A 366 38.14 -1.28 -5.99
C GLY A 366 37.61 -1.27 -4.55
N CYS A 367 37.37 -0.10 -3.99
CA CYS A 367 36.82 0.03 -2.64
C CYS A 367 35.35 -0.42 -2.58
N ALA A 368 34.54 -0.15 -3.61
CA ALA A 368 33.16 -0.64 -3.68
C ALA A 368 33.10 -2.17 -3.75
N ALA A 369 33.97 -2.81 -4.54
CA ALA A 369 34.07 -4.26 -4.64
C ALA A 369 34.54 -4.88 -3.30
N ALA A 370 35.54 -4.29 -2.65
CA ALA A 370 36.00 -4.73 -1.33
C ALA A 370 34.91 -4.58 -0.26
N GLY A 371 34.18 -3.46 -0.24
CA GLY A 371 33.05 -3.23 0.66
C GLY A 371 31.92 -4.25 0.45
N ALA A 372 31.59 -4.57 -0.81
CA ALA A 372 30.64 -5.63 -1.13
C ALA A 372 31.12 -7.02 -0.69
N GLY A 373 32.42 -7.31 -0.83
CA GLY A 373 33.03 -8.56 -0.36
C GLY A 373 33.05 -8.71 1.17
N VAL A 374 33.32 -7.64 1.91
CA VAL A 374 33.23 -7.62 3.38
C VAL A 374 31.78 -7.80 3.84
N TRP A 375 30.85 -7.11 3.16
CA TRP A 375 29.42 -7.29 3.37
C TRP A 375 29.00 -8.75 3.14
N ALA A 376 29.54 -9.38 2.08
CA ALA A 376 29.32 -10.78 1.77
C ALA A 376 29.80 -11.73 2.85
N ALA A 377 31.09 -11.63 3.20
CA ALA A 377 31.68 -12.46 4.22
C ALA A 377 30.95 -12.33 5.58
N TYR A 378 30.56 -11.11 5.95
CA TYR A 378 29.78 -10.86 7.17
C TYR A 378 28.44 -11.62 7.16
N HIS A 379 27.69 -11.57 6.06
CA HIS A 379 26.41 -12.25 5.95
C HIS A 379 26.57 -13.77 5.94
N THR A 380 27.50 -14.32 5.14
CA THR A 380 27.79 -15.76 5.08
C THR A 380 28.23 -16.33 6.44
N PHE A 381 29.05 -15.58 7.18
CA PHE A 381 29.52 -16.01 8.52
C PHE A 381 28.40 -15.96 9.57
N ARG A 382 27.50 -14.97 9.45
CA ARG A 382 26.34 -14.80 10.34
C ARG A 382 25.27 -15.87 10.11
N GLU A 383 25.10 -16.29 8.87
CA GLU A 383 24.21 -17.37 8.42
C GLU A 383 24.64 -18.74 8.97
N ARG A 384 25.93 -19.06 8.84
CA ARG A 384 26.53 -20.29 9.39
C ARG A 384 26.47 -20.41 10.91
N ARG A 385 26.31 -19.29 11.63
CA ARG A 385 26.10 -19.27 13.09
C ARG A 385 24.62 -19.27 13.50
N GLY A 386 23.70 -19.61 12.59
CA GLY A 386 22.26 -19.68 12.86
C GLY A 386 21.57 -18.32 12.98
N GLY A 387 22.21 -17.25 12.52
CA GLY A 387 21.73 -15.88 12.64
C GLY A 387 21.06 -15.33 11.39
N VAL A 388 19.88 -15.83 11.00
CA VAL A 388 19.08 -15.23 9.89
C VAL A 388 17.61 -15.12 10.31
N MET A 389 16.88 -13.99 10.29
CA MET A 389 17.21 -12.56 10.31
C MET A 389 15.96 -11.79 10.78
N GLY A 390 16.12 -10.74 11.59
CA GLY A 390 15.19 -9.59 11.60
C GLY A 390 14.81 -9.00 12.97
N ASN A 391 15.43 -7.85 13.31
CA ASN A 391 15.28 -6.96 14.47
C ASN A 391 16.30 -7.21 15.60
N GLN A 392 17.33 -6.38 15.62
CA GLN A 392 17.84 -5.78 16.85
C GLN A 392 17.70 -4.25 16.68
N PRO A 393 17.50 -3.48 17.78
CA PRO A 393 17.67 -2.02 17.73
C PRO A 393 19.08 -1.71 17.20
N PHE A 394 19.23 -0.57 16.51
CA PHE A 394 20.47 -0.05 15.93
C PHE A 394 21.76 -0.86 16.26
N GLU A 395 22.15 -1.76 15.36
CA GLU A 395 23.27 -2.69 15.59
C GLU A 395 24.60 -1.92 15.47
N TRP A 396 25.18 -1.53 16.61
CA TRP A 396 26.51 -0.90 16.71
C TRP A 396 27.59 -1.58 15.87
N PRO A 397 27.67 -2.92 15.72
CA PRO A 397 28.66 -3.55 14.85
C PRO A 397 28.43 -3.26 13.36
N ARG A 398 27.18 -3.16 12.91
CA ARG A 398 26.84 -2.84 11.52
C ARG A 398 27.12 -1.37 11.23
N LEU A 399 26.79 -0.47 12.16
CA LEU A 399 27.20 0.93 12.07
C LEU A 399 28.73 1.04 12.10
N PHE A 400 29.42 0.29 12.96
CA PHE A 400 30.87 0.33 13.07
C PHE A 400 31.55 -0.16 11.79
N VAL A 401 31.05 -1.22 11.15
CA VAL A 401 31.50 -1.61 9.80
C VAL A 401 31.25 -0.49 8.80
N TRP A 402 30.05 0.13 8.81
CA TRP A 402 29.76 1.27 7.92
C TRP A 402 30.62 2.49 8.22
N ILE A 403 30.92 2.81 9.48
CA ILE A 403 31.79 3.92 9.90
C ILE A 403 33.23 3.62 9.49
N VAL A 404 33.74 2.41 9.73
CA VAL A 404 35.09 2.00 9.33
C VAL A 404 35.24 2.04 7.80
N VAL A 405 34.24 1.53 7.06
CA VAL A 405 34.20 1.61 5.60
C VAL A 405 34.12 3.06 5.14
N CYS A 406 33.23 3.89 5.68
CA CYS A 406 33.10 5.29 5.30
C CYS A 406 34.35 6.12 5.66
N VAL A 407 34.93 5.94 6.84
CA VAL A 407 36.09 6.69 7.35
C VAL A 407 37.37 6.29 6.61
N ALA A 408 37.59 5.00 6.35
CA ALA A 408 38.73 4.53 5.54
C ALA A 408 38.65 5.03 4.08
N MET A 409 37.48 5.48 3.62
CA MET A 409 37.21 5.85 2.23
C MET A 409 37.11 7.35 1.96
N ILE A 410 37.19 8.20 2.99
CA ILE A 410 37.30 9.66 2.87
C ILE A 410 38.49 10.09 1.97
N PRO A 411 39.68 9.43 2.01
CA PRO A 411 40.82 9.83 1.18
C PRO A 411 40.70 9.50 -0.32
N ALA A 412 39.71 8.71 -0.76
CA ALA A 412 39.66 8.10 -2.10
C ALA A 412 38.80 8.85 -3.14
N GLY A 413 38.17 9.99 -2.80
CA GLY A 413 37.38 10.75 -3.78
C GLY A 413 36.33 11.73 -3.25
N GLY A 414 36.39 12.11 -1.97
CA GLY A 414 35.44 13.06 -1.37
C GLY A 414 33.98 12.58 -1.34
N LEU A 415 33.03 13.50 -1.14
CA LEU A 415 31.58 13.22 -1.00
C LEU A 415 30.97 12.55 -2.25
N ILE A 416 31.48 12.87 -3.44
CA ILE A 416 31.00 12.29 -4.72
C ILE A 416 31.47 10.83 -4.84
N GLY A 417 32.74 10.54 -4.52
CA GLY A 417 33.25 9.16 -4.45
C GLY A 417 32.47 8.32 -3.45
N LEU A 418 32.21 8.85 -2.25
CA LEU A 418 31.43 8.15 -1.22
C LEU A 418 30.02 7.79 -1.71
N ALA A 419 29.32 8.71 -2.39
CA ALA A 419 27.99 8.45 -2.95
C ALA A 419 28.04 7.35 -4.03
N LEU A 420 28.96 7.44 -4.99
CA LEU A 420 29.11 6.45 -6.07
C LEU A 420 29.40 5.05 -5.52
N VAL A 421 30.25 4.93 -4.50
CA VAL A 421 30.56 3.65 -3.84
C VAL A 421 29.36 3.12 -3.06
N VAL A 422 28.67 3.94 -2.26
CA VAL A 422 27.49 3.48 -1.49
C VAL A 422 26.42 2.92 -2.43
N PHE A 423 26.17 3.58 -3.57
CA PHE A 423 25.25 3.06 -4.58
C PHE A 423 25.74 1.75 -5.22
N MET A 424 27.03 1.62 -5.52
CA MET A 424 27.60 0.36 -6.04
C MET A 424 27.54 -0.78 -5.02
N ILE A 425 27.82 -0.52 -3.73
CA ILE A 425 27.71 -1.50 -2.65
C ILE A 425 26.26 -1.93 -2.48
N LEU A 426 25.29 -1.01 -2.48
CA LEU A 426 23.87 -1.36 -2.39
C LEU A 426 23.41 -2.19 -3.60
N ALA A 427 23.89 -1.85 -4.80
CA ALA A 427 23.60 -2.60 -6.01
C ALA A 427 24.22 -4.01 -6.01
N LEU A 428 25.44 -4.18 -5.45
CA LEU A 428 26.15 -5.46 -5.32
C LEU A 428 25.67 -6.31 -4.14
N ALA A 429 25.31 -5.70 -3.01
CA ALA A 429 24.87 -6.38 -1.80
C ALA A 429 23.58 -7.20 -2.00
N GLU A 430 22.76 -6.82 -2.98
CA GLU A 430 21.55 -7.57 -3.36
C GLU A 430 21.78 -8.68 -4.39
N PHE A 431 23.02 -8.88 -4.90
CA PHE A 431 23.39 -10.06 -5.69
C PHE A 431 23.64 -11.30 -4.85
N MET A 432 23.76 -11.13 -3.54
CA MET A 432 23.90 -12.26 -2.67
C MET A 432 22.52 -12.85 -2.42
N PRO A 433 22.26 -14.09 -2.88
CA PRO A 433 21.13 -14.81 -2.33
C PRO A 433 21.30 -14.82 -0.82
N THR A 434 20.21 -14.57 -0.09
CA THR A 434 20.04 -15.24 1.19
C THR A 434 20.26 -16.73 0.89
N LEU A 435 21.45 -17.24 1.19
CA LEU A 435 21.63 -18.68 1.26
C LEU A 435 21.00 -19.22 2.53
#